data_AF-A0A7J9H2V6-F1
#
_entry.id   AF-A0A7J9H2V6-F1
#
_cell.length_a   1.000
_cell.length_b   1.000
_cell.length_c   1.000
_cell.angle_alpha   90.00
_cell.angle_beta   90.00
_cell.angle_gamma   90.00
#
_symmetry.space_group_name_H-M   'P 1'
#
loop_
_entity.id
_entity.type
_entity.pdbx_description
1 polymer ?
#
loop_
_entity_poly.entity_id
_entity_poly.type
_entity_poly.pdbx_seq_one_letter_code
_entity_poly.pdbx_strand_id
1 'polypeptide(L)'
;VRHAQGRHNLEAEKSRDPLTSFEYFDAELSSLGWQQVYDKRKYVCSSGLLERIEVVISSPMSRTLQTAVGIFHGEDETSFEVAKVKSVDETSSITFNPPPIIAYELCRERLIENEDDILWKAGEIETHEEVRARAM
;
A
#
# COMPACT_ATOMS: atom_id res chain seq x y z
N VAL A 1 4.65 -5.85 -1.19
CA VAL A 1 5.04 -4.81 -0.21
C VAL A 1 4.08 -4.91 0.95
N ARG A 2 4.55 -4.99 2.20
CA ARG A 2 3.67 -4.99 3.39
C ARG A 2 3.02 -3.61 3.55
N HIS A 3 1.81 -3.54 4.13
CA HIS A 3 1.20 -2.27 4.47
C HIS A 3 2.07 -1.50 5.47
N ALA A 4 1.96 -0.16 5.45
CA ALA A 4 2.57 0.68 6.47
C ALA A 4 1.86 0.48 7.84
N GLN A 5 2.42 1.03 8.92
CA GLN A 5 1.88 0.83 10.26
C GLN A 5 0.39 1.21 10.33
N GLY A 6 -0.46 0.25 10.70
CA GLY A 6 -1.88 0.44 10.95
C GLY A 6 -2.17 0.78 12.42
N ARG A 7 -3.34 1.35 12.68
CA ARG A 7 -3.80 1.62 14.06
C ARG A 7 -3.86 0.34 14.91
N HIS A 8 -4.16 -0.81 14.30
CA HIS A 8 -4.17 -2.11 14.98
C HIS A 8 -2.78 -2.50 15.53
N ASN A 9 -1.67 -2.08 14.90
CA ASN A 9 -0.32 -2.38 15.38
C ASN A 9 -0.04 -1.67 16.72
N LEU A 10 -0.57 -0.46 16.91
CA LEU A 10 -0.41 0.30 18.16
C LEU A 10 -1.17 -0.33 19.34
N GLU A 11 -2.25 -1.04 19.06
CA GLU A 11 -3.05 -1.73 20.08
C GLU A 11 -2.52 -3.14 20.38
N ALA A 12 -1.84 -3.76 19.40
CA ALA A 12 -1.06 -5.00 19.61
C ALA A 12 0.05 -4.83 20.64
N GLU A 13 0.67 -3.65 20.68
CA GLU A 13 1.70 -3.31 21.65
C GLU A 13 1.13 -3.12 23.07
N LYS A 14 -0.18 -2.85 23.21
CA LYS A 14 -0.84 -2.55 24.48
C LYS A 14 -1.60 -3.73 25.09
N SER A 15 -2.12 -4.64 24.27
CA SER A 15 -2.84 -5.82 24.73
C SER A 15 -2.55 -7.02 23.84
N ARG A 16 -2.54 -8.22 24.44
CA ARG A 16 -2.10 -9.47 23.82
C ARG A 16 -2.99 -9.95 22.65
N ASP A 17 -4.11 -9.27 22.39
CA ASP A 17 -5.02 -9.59 21.29
C ASP A 17 -5.85 -8.35 20.86
N PRO A 18 -5.30 -7.46 20.04
CA PRO A 18 -6.03 -6.33 19.45
C PRO A 18 -6.92 -6.77 18.26
N LEU A 19 -6.76 -7.99 17.75
CA LEU A 19 -7.36 -8.46 16.51
C LEU A 19 -8.75 -9.07 16.70
N THR A 20 -9.15 -9.36 17.95
CA THR A 20 -10.53 -9.74 18.31
C THR A 20 -11.49 -8.56 18.44
N SER A 21 -10.96 -7.33 18.49
CA SER A 21 -11.78 -6.12 18.43
C SER A 21 -12.25 -5.86 16.99
N PHE A 22 -13.56 -5.79 16.78
CA PHE A 22 -14.16 -5.37 15.51
C PHE A 22 -13.64 -3.99 15.06
N GLU A 23 -13.22 -3.14 16.00
CA GLU A 23 -12.67 -1.80 15.76
C GLU A 23 -11.35 -1.84 14.98
N TYR A 24 -10.56 -2.91 15.11
CA TYR A 24 -9.23 -3.01 14.51
C TYR A 24 -9.14 -3.99 13.35
N PHE A 25 -10.24 -4.69 13.05
CA PHE A 25 -10.32 -5.59 11.91
C PHE A 25 -9.89 -4.86 10.62
N ASP A 26 -10.57 -3.76 10.29
CA ASP A 26 -10.24 -2.93 9.14
C ASP A 26 -9.60 -1.60 9.51
N ALA A 27 -8.64 -1.65 10.44
CA ALA A 27 -7.92 -0.47 10.87
C ALA A 27 -7.21 0.25 9.71
N GLU A 28 -7.34 1.58 9.70
CA GLU A 28 -6.59 2.52 8.87
C GLU A 28 -5.12 2.64 9.30
N LEU A 29 -4.33 3.35 8.49
CA LEU A 29 -2.95 3.74 8.82
C LEU A 29 -2.88 4.66 10.04
N SER A 30 -1.81 4.50 10.83
CA SER A 30 -1.44 5.45 11.87
C SER A 30 -0.77 6.69 11.25
N SER A 31 -0.56 7.75 12.05
CA SER A 31 0.21 8.92 11.60
C SER A 31 1.64 8.55 11.16
N LEU A 32 2.28 7.60 11.85
CA LEU A 32 3.58 7.07 11.45
C LEU A 32 3.47 6.22 10.18
N GLY A 33 2.39 5.46 10.01
CA GLY A 33 2.10 4.71 8.78
C GLY A 33 2.03 5.62 7.56
N TRP A 34 1.38 6.77 7.67
CA TRP A 34 1.36 7.78 6.61
C TRP A 34 2.76 8.33 6.30
N GLN A 35 3.59 8.59 7.32
CA GLN A 35 4.98 9.00 7.09
C GLN A 35 5.78 7.95 6.31
N GLN A 36 5.63 6.66 6.66
CA GLN A 36 6.26 5.56 5.94
C GLN A 36 5.80 5.50 4.47
N VAL A 37 4.52 5.76 4.21
CA VAL A 37 3.96 5.86 2.85
C VAL A 37 4.61 6.99 2.06
N TYR A 38 4.71 8.18 2.64
CA TYR A 38 5.35 9.33 1.97
C TYR A 38 6.81 9.07 1.63
N ASP A 39 7.58 8.50 2.56
CA ASP A 39 8.99 8.20 2.31
C ASP A 39 9.17 7.08 1.27
N LYS A 40 8.29 6.07 1.28
CA LYS A 40 8.30 5.02 0.28
C LYS A 40 7.91 5.55 -1.11
N ARG A 41 6.96 6.47 -1.19
CA ARG A 41 6.59 7.15 -2.43
C ARG A 41 7.78 7.87 -3.04
N LYS A 42 8.50 8.70 -2.27
CA LYS A 42 9.71 9.40 -2.76
C LYS A 42 10.69 8.44 -3.41
N TYR A 43 10.91 7.28 -2.78
CA TYR A 43 11.76 6.22 -3.33
C TYR A 43 11.20 5.65 -4.64
N VAL A 44 9.92 5.26 -4.68
CA VAL A 44 9.27 4.70 -5.87
C VAL A 44 9.29 5.68 -7.06
N CYS A 45 9.06 6.98 -6.81
CA CYS A 45 9.20 8.03 -7.82
C CYS A 45 10.67 8.14 -8.30
N SER A 46 11.63 8.28 -7.38
CA SER A 46 13.04 8.46 -7.72
C SER A 46 13.69 7.26 -8.43
N SER A 47 13.12 6.07 -8.26
CA SER A 47 13.63 4.84 -8.88
C SER A 47 13.10 4.60 -10.30
N GLY A 48 12.13 5.41 -10.76
CA GLY A 48 11.42 5.20 -12.03
C GLY A 48 10.55 3.93 -12.02
N LEU A 49 10.34 3.31 -10.86
CA LEU A 49 9.54 2.10 -10.74
C LEU A 49 8.07 2.38 -11.08
N LEU A 50 7.60 3.58 -10.75
CA LEU A 50 6.24 4.02 -10.98
C LEU A 50 5.84 3.97 -12.47
N GLU A 51 6.79 4.23 -13.38
CA GLU A 51 6.58 4.20 -14.84
C GLU A 51 6.54 2.78 -15.42
N ARG A 52 7.02 1.78 -14.67
CA ARG A 52 7.14 0.39 -15.13
C ARG A 52 6.01 -0.50 -14.62
N ILE A 53 5.29 -0.07 -13.59
CA ILE A 53 4.21 -0.84 -13.00
C ILE A 53 2.96 -0.65 -13.87
N GLU A 54 2.39 -1.75 -14.34
CA GLU A 54 1.16 -1.73 -15.15
C GLU A 54 -0.10 -1.90 -14.29
N VAL A 55 0.02 -2.53 -13.12
CA VAL A 55 -1.09 -2.79 -12.20
C VAL A 55 -0.57 -2.99 -10.78
N VAL A 56 -1.33 -2.50 -9.80
CA VAL A 56 -1.10 -2.74 -8.37
C VAL A 56 -2.24 -3.60 -7.84
N ILE A 57 -1.92 -4.82 -7.42
CA ILE A 57 -2.89 -5.71 -6.78
C ILE A 57 -2.69 -5.60 -5.27
N SER A 58 -3.77 -5.32 -4.54
CA SER A 58 -3.73 -5.11 -3.09
C SER A 58 -4.82 -5.89 -2.37
N SER A 59 -4.56 -6.17 -1.09
CA SER A 59 -5.57 -6.61 -0.14
C SER A 59 -6.72 -5.58 -0.06
N PRO A 60 -7.97 -6.01 0.14
CA PRO A 60 -9.12 -5.12 0.29
C PRO A 60 -9.15 -4.37 1.63
N MET A 61 -8.17 -4.57 2.53
CA MET A 61 -8.14 -3.88 3.82
C MET A 61 -7.80 -2.39 3.67
N SER A 62 -8.37 -1.54 4.53
CA SER A 62 -8.21 -0.09 4.50
C SER A 62 -6.74 0.33 4.55
N ARG A 63 -5.94 -0.22 5.47
CA ARG A 63 -4.48 0.04 5.56
C ARG A 63 -3.69 -0.36 4.31
N THR A 64 -4.05 -1.45 3.64
CA THR A 64 -3.35 -1.92 2.43
C THR A 64 -3.72 -1.08 1.23
N LEU A 65 -4.99 -0.68 1.12
CA LEU A 65 -5.46 0.27 0.11
C LEU A 65 -4.86 1.65 0.32
N GLN A 66 -4.86 2.19 1.53
CA GLN A 66 -4.22 3.47 1.87
C GLN A 66 -2.73 3.47 1.56
N THR A 67 -2.03 2.37 1.87
CA THR A 67 -0.61 2.21 1.50
C THR A 67 -0.43 2.21 -0.02
N ALA A 68 -1.23 1.42 -0.74
CA ALA A 68 -1.13 1.32 -2.21
C ALA A 68 -1.45 2.65 -2.89
N VAL A 69 -2.57 3.28 -2.53
CA VAL A 69 -2.98 4.58 -3.05
C VAL A 69 -1.93 5.63 -2.71
N GLY A 70 -1.48 5.72 -1.46
CA GLY A 70 -0.51 6.74 -1.07
C GLY A 70 0.85 6.59 -1.77
N ILE A 71 1.33 5.37 -2.00
CA ILE A 71 2.58 5.14 -2.73
C ILE A 71 2.41 5.40 -4.23
N PHE A 72 1.38 4.83 -4.85
CA PHE A 72 1.28 4.75 -6.31
C PHE A 72 0.39 5.84 -6.95
N HIS A 73 -0.49 6.48 -6.18
CA HIS A 73 -1.40 7.54 -6.62
C HIS A 73 -1.30 8.82 -5.78
N GLY A 74 -0.45 8.86 -4.76
CA GLY A 74 -0.20 10.09 -4.01
C GLY A 74 0.20 11.22 -4.96
N GLU A 75 -0.06 12.46 -4.58
CA GLU A 75 0.56 13.60 -5.25
C GLU A 75 1.89 13.88 -4.56
N ASP A 76 2.89 14.29 -5.33
CA ASP A 76 4.05 14.90 -4.72
C ASP A 76 3.62 16.30 -4.22
N GLU A 77 4.00 16.68 -3.01
CA GLU A 77 3.78 18.03 -2.43
C GLU A 77 4.19 19.17 -3.40
N THR A 78 5.08 18.89 -4.34
CA THR A 78 5.51 19.80 -5.41
C THR A 78 4.41 20.17 -6.40
N SER A 79 3.29 19.45 -6.44
CA SER A 79 2.16 19.71 -7.34
C SER A 79 1.34 20.93 -6.89
N PHE A 80 1.38 21.27 -5.59
CA PHE A 80 0.66 22.43 -5.04
C PHE A 80 1.37 23.77 -5.27
N GLU A 81 2.70 23.79 -5.34
CA GLU A 81 3.46 25.03 -5.60
C GLU A 81 3.59 25.33 -7.10
N VAL A 82 3.62 24.32 -7.98
CA VAL A 82 3.67 24.53 -9.43
C VAL A 82 2.32 25.02 -9.99
N ALA A 83 1.20 24.71 -9.32
CA ALA A 83 -0.13 25.19 -9.72
C ALA A 83 -0.35 26.69 -9.50
N LYS A 84 0.52 27.39 -8.74
CA LYS A 84 0.39 28.83 -8.47
C LYS A 84 1.26 29.72 -9.36
N VAL A 85 2.17 29.13 -10.16
CA VAL A 85 3.01 29.87 -11.10
C VAL A 85 3.11 29.09 -12.41
N LYS A 86 2.14 29.29 -13.31
CA LYS A 86 2.37 29.45 -14.76
C LYS A 86 1.04 29.57 -15.50
N SER A 87 0.72 30.81 -15.84
CA SER A 87 0.06 31.14 -17.11
C SER A 87 0.97 30.72 -18.27
N VAL A 88 0.43 29.93 -19.20
CA VAL A 88 0.84 29.75 -20.60
C VAL A 88 2.35 29.65 -20.85
N ASP A 89 2.89 28.42 -20.86
CA ASP A 89 3.73 27.97 -21.98
C ASP A 89 3.91 26.44 -21.94
N GLU A 90 3.99 25.84 -23.11
CA GLU A 90 4.11 24.40 -23.36
C GLU A 90 5.34 23.82 -22.64
N THR A 91 5.12 23.22 -21.48
CA THR A 91 6.07 22.29 -20.88
C THR A 91 5.30 21.01 -20.62
N SER A 92 5.73 19.95 -21.30
CA SER A 92 5.20 18.60 -21.21
C SER A 92 4.87 18.24 -19.78
N SER A 93 3.60 18.40 -19.42
CA SER A 93 3.01 17.76 -18.26
C SER A 93 3.17 16.27 -18.56
N ILE A 94 4.18 15.64 -17.95
CA ILE A 94 4.32 14.20 -17.98
C ILE A 94 3.04 13.74 -17.29
N THR A 95 2.07 13.33 -18.09
CA THR A 95 0.81 12.75 -17.64
C THR A 95 1.19 11.42 -17.03
N PHE A 96 1.58 11.48 -15.76
CA PHE A 96 1.85 10.29 -14.99
C PHE A 96 0.48 9.61 -14.81
N ASN A 97 0.22 8.59 -15.63
CA ASN A 97 -0.97 7.77 -15.51
C ASN A 97 -0.69 6.77 -14.38
N PRO A 98 -1.21 6.97 -13.16
CA PRO A 98 -0.96 6.02 -12.10
C PRO A 98 -1.49 4.64 -12.47
N PRO A 99 -0.78 3.57 -12.11
CA PRO A 99 -1.20 2.22 -12.46
C PRO A 99 -2.53 1.90 -11.79
N PRO A 100 -3.48 1.22 -12.45
CA PRO A 100 -4.73 0.80 -11.80
C PRO A 100 -4.45 0.01 -10.51
N ILE A 101 -5.17 0.34 -9.43
CA ILE A 101 -5.20 -0.46 -8.21
C ILE A 101 -6.40 -1.40 -8.25
N ILE A 102 -6.15 -2.69 -8.09
CA ILE A 102 -7.17 -3.73 -7.98
C ILE A 102 -7.13 -4.29 -6.56
N ALA A 103 -8.23 -4.10 -5.83
CA ALA A 103 -8.46 -4.81 -4.58
C ALA A 103 -8.85 -6.26 -4.91
N TYR A 104 -8.12 -7.24 -4.38
CA TYR A 104 -8.38 -8.64 -4.64
C TYR A 104 -8.58 -9.40 -3.33
N GLU A 105 -9.74 -10.04 -3.18
CA GLU A 105 -10.12 -10.73 -1.94
C GLU A 105 -9.14 -11.85 -1.54
N LEU A 106 -8.51 -12.54 -2.50
CA LEU A 106 -7.50 -13.55 -2.17
C LEU A 106 -6.21 -12.93 -1.59
N CYS A 107 -6.03 -11.62 -1.69
CA CYS A 107 -4.94 -10.90 -1.04
C CYS A 107 -5.31 -10.43 0.38
N ARG A 108 -6.52 -10.70 0.88
CA ARG A 108 -6.93 -10.27 2.23
C ARG A 108 -5.90 -10.77 3.24
N GLU A 109 -5.31 -9.82 3.95
CA GLU A 109 -4.19 -10.06 4.88
C GLU A 109 -4.55 -10.85 6.15
N ARG A 110 -5.66 -11.62 6.16
CA ARG A 110 -6.19 -12.31 7.33
C ARG A 110 -5.45 -13.61 7.70
N LEU A 111 -4.18 -13.75 7.31
CA LEU A 111 -3.48 -15.04 7.37
C LEU A 111 -2.03 -14.95 7.82
N ILE A 112 -1.53 -13.75 8.15
CA ILE A 112 -0.22 -13.64 8.82
C ILE A 112 -0.45 -13.97 10.30
N GLU A 113 -0.46 -15.28 10.62
CA GLU A 113 -0.70 -15.77 11.98
C GLU A 113 0.41 -15.31 12.95
N ASN A 114 1.61 -15.05 12.45
CA ASN A 114 2.70 -14.41 13.20
C ASN A 114 3.70 -13.65 12.30
N GLU A 115 4.63 -12.91 12.91
CA GLU A 115 5.69 -12.16 12.20
C GLU A 115 6.74 -13.05 11.48
N ASP A 116 6.75 -14.37 11.74
CA ASP A 116 7.59 -15.35 11.06
C ASP A 116 6.91 -15.93 9.81
N ASP A 117 5.76 -15.40 9.40
CA ASP A 117 4.99 -15.99 8.33
C ASP A 117 5.61 -15.70 6.95
N ILE A 118 6.32 -16.70 6.44
CA ILE A 118 6.98 -16.69 5.13
C ILE A 118 6.05 -17.30 4.07
N LEU A 119 4.78 -16.86 4.05
CA LEU A 119 3.77 -17.37 3.10
C LEU A 119 4.17 -17.21 1.63
N TRP A 120 5.13 -16.34 1.34
CA TRP A 120 5.60 -16.08 -0.01
C TRP A 120 7.11 -16.34 -0.12
N LYS A 121 7.50 -17.16 -1.09
CA LYS A 121 8.91 -17.40 -1.45
C LYS A 121 9.32 -16.53 -2.63
N ALA A 122 10.32 -15.69 -2.42
CA ALA A 122 10.84 -14.83 -3.47
C ALA A 122 11.40 -15.65 -4.65
N GLY A 123 10.95 -15.33 -5.87
CA GLY A 123 11.43 -15.96 -7.10
C GLY A 123 10.69 -17.24 -7.51
N GLU A 124 9.73 -17.70 -6.72
CA GLU A 124 8.84 -18.81 -7.06
C GLU A 124 7.42 -18.28 -7.29
N ILE A 125 6.83 -18.62 -8.45
CA ILE A 125 5.43 -18.31 -8.71
C ILE A 125 4.58 -19.33 -7.95
N GLU A 126 3.81 -18.85 -6.99
CA GLU A 126 2.87 -19.69 -6.25
C GLU A 126 1.76 -20.23 -7.17
N THR A 127 1.34 -21.45 -6.91
CA THR A 127 0.24 -22.09 -7.64
C THR A 127 -1.11 -21.54 -7.19
N HIS A 128 -2.11 -21.61 -8.08
CA HIS A 128 -3.49 -21.20 -7.74
C HIS A 128 -4.07 -22.00 -6.57
N GLU A 129 -3.65 -23.26 -6.39
CA GLU A 129 -4.11 -24.12 -5.30
C GLU A 129 -3.53 -23.67 -3.95
N GLU A 130 -2.24 -23.34 -3.89
CA GLU A 130 -1.59 -22.82 -2.68
C GLU A 130 -2.16 -21.46 -2.26
N VAL A 131 -2.50 -20.60 -3.21
CA VAL A 131 -3.19 -19.33 -2.94
C VAL A 131 -4.60 -19.59 -2.40
N ARG A 132 -5.36 -20.50 -3.02
CA ARG A 132 -6.74 -20.82 -2.60
C ARG A 132 -6.79 -21.50 -1.23
N ALA A 133 -5.85 -22.38 -0.92
CA ALA A 133 -5.80 -23.10 0.34
C ALA A 133 -5.60 -22.17 1.55
N ARG A 134 -4.90 -21.06 1.36
CA ARG A 134 -4.71 -20.04 2.40
C ARG A 134 -5.94 -19.15 2.56
N ALA A 135 -6.68 -18.86 1.49
CA ALA A 135 -7.82 -17.96 1.54
C ALA A 135 -9.09 -18.50 2.26
N MET A 136 -9.08 -19.74 2.78
CA MET A 136 -10.18 -20.36 3.54
C MET A 136 -9.82 -20.48 5.02
#